data_AF-F3GNE0-F1
#
_entry.id   AF-F3GNE0-F1
#
_cell.length_a   1.000
_cell.length_b   1.000
_cell.length_c   1.000
_cell.angle_alpha   90.00
_cell.angle_beta   90.00
_cell.angle_gamma   90.00
#
_symmetry.space_group_name_H-M   'P 1'
#
loop_
_entity.id
_entity.type
_entity.pdbx_description
1 polymer ?
#
loop_
_entity_poly.entity_id
_entity_poly.type
_entity_poly.pdbx_seq_one_letter_code
_entity_poly.pdbx_strand_id
1 'polypeptide(L)'
;IGSKDIVEQLTAIAPLHIVRGNNDMDADWATPIADHLRFEIEGWQILLVHDIADVPALLDDSVKLVVTGHSHKPLIDWRGDTLYLNPGSA
;
A
#
# COMPACT_ATOMS: atom_id res chain seq x y z
N ILE A 1 -6.12 0.26 -7.97
CA ILE A 1 -6.18 -1.19 -8.28
C ILE A 1 -6.76 -1.40 -9.68
N GLY A 2 -7.86 -0.73 -10.03
CA GLY A 2 -8.39 -0.68 -11.39
C GLY A 2 -9.73 -1.41 -11.54
N SER A 3 -9.86 -2.65 -11.08
CA SER A 3 -11.13 -3.40 -11.15
C SER A 3 -11.26 -4.49 -10.09
N LYS A 4 -12.51 -4.92 -9.85
CA LYS A 4 -12.83 -6.07 -9.00
C LYS A 4 -12.18 -7.36 -9.49
N ASP A 5 -12.13 -7.58 -10.80
CA ASP A 5 -11.53 -8.78 -11.41
C ASP A 5 -10.04 -8.91 -11.06
N ILE A 6 -9.30 -7.80 -10.98
CA ILE A 6 -7.89 -7.79 -10.57
C ILE A 6 -7.77 -8.27 -9.11
N VAL A 7 -8.66 -7.80 -8.23
CA VAL A 7 -8.69 -8.23 -6.82
C VAL A 7 -8.93 -9.74 -6.73
N GLU A 8 -9.88 -10.27 -7.49
CA GLU A 8 -10.20 -11.70 -7.53
C GLU A 8 -9.01 -12.53 -8.02
N GLN A 9 -8.33 -12.08 -9.09
CA GLN A 9 -7.13 -12.75 -9.61
C GLN A 9 -5.98 -12.74 -8.60
N LEU A 10 -5.69 -11.60 -7.96
CA LEU A 10 -4.62 -11.50 -6.98
C LEU A 10 -4.91 -12.34 -5.72
N THR A 11 -6.17 -12.36 -5.27
CA THR A 11 -6.61 -13.16 -4.12
C THR A 11 -6.43 -14.67 -4.38
N ALA A 12 -6.59 -15.11 -5.63
CA ALA A 12 -6.38 -16.52 -6.00
C ALA A 12 -4.91 -16.96 -5.95
N ILE A 13 -3.96 -16.02 -5.95
CA ILE A 13 -2.51 -16.31 -5.93
C ILE A 13 -2.01 -16.48 -4.49
N ALA A 14 -2.37 -15.55 -3.60
CA ALA A 14 -1.86 -15.49 -2.23
C ALA A 14 -2.74 -14.59 -1.33
N PRO A 15 -2.55 -14.61 0.01
CA PRO A 15 -3.14 -13.62 0.89
C PRO A 15 -2.87 -12.19 0.40
N LEU A 16 -3.92 -11.38 0.31
CA LEU A 16 -3.90 -10.10 -0.36
C LEU A 16 -4.05 -8.94 0.63
N HIS A 17 -3.06 -8.04 0.66
CA HIS A 17 -3.14 -6.74 1.32
C HIS A 17 -3.27 -5.66 0.24
N ILE A 18 -4.34 -4.89 0.27
CA ILE A 18 -4.64 -3.85 -0.72
C ILE A 18 -5.21 -2.61 -0.04
N VAL A 19 -4.92 -1.46 -0.63
CA VAL A 19 -5.48 -0.16 -0.27
C VAL A 19 -6.09 0.49 -1.50
N ARG A 20 -7.07 1.37 -1.29
CA ARG A 20 -7.66 2.14 -2.40
C ARG A 20 -6.66 3.14 -2.94
N GLY A 21 -6.58 3.21 -4.27
CA GLY A 21 -5.96 4.32 -4.97
C GLY A 21 -6.99 5.36 -5.38
N ASN A 22 -6.50 6.51 -5.85
CA ASN A 22 -7.34 7.60 -6.36
C ASN A 22 -8.33 7.18 -7.46
N ASN A 23 -7.99 6.18 -8.27
CA ASN A 23 -8.86 5.65 -9.33
C ASN A 23 -9.94 4.67 -8.81
N ASP A 24 -9.87 4.25 -7.55
CA ASP A 24 -10.81 3.28 -6.97
C ASP A 24 -11.90 3.98 -6.11
N MET A 25 -11.79 5.29 -5.86
CA MET A 25 -12.61 6.00 -4.85
C MET A 25 -14.11 6.01 -5.15
N ASP A 26 -14.50 6.15 -6.42
CA ASP A 26 -15.90 6.19 -6.85
C ASP A 26 -16.45 4.81 -7.24
N ALA A 27 -15.66 3.75 -7.05
CA ALA A 27 -16.04 2.41 -7.46
C ALA A 27 -16.71 1.66 -6.29
N ASP A 28 -17.98 1.28 -6.47
CA ASP A 28 -18.77 0.57 -5.44
C ASP A 28 -18.05 -0.66 -4.87
N TRP A 29 -17.37 -1.44 -5.74
CA TRP A 29 -16.63 -2.64 -5.35
C TRP A 29 -15.43 -2.34 -4.43
N ALA A 30 -14.90 -1.12 -4.48
CA ALA A 30 -13.75 -0.71 -3.69
C ALA A 30 -14.16 -0.07 -2.35
N THR A 31 -15.43 0.29 -2.16
CA THR A 31 -15.98 0.81 -0.89
C THR A 31 -15.50 0.08 0.38
N PRO A 32 -15.45 -1.27 0.43
CA PRO A 32 -14.98 -1.98 1.63
C PRO A 32 -13.45 -2.00 1.81
N ILE A 33 -12.67 -1.50 0.86
CA ILE A 33 -11.20 -1.50 0.91
C ILE A 33 -10.74 -0.25 1.68
N ALA A 34 -9.78 -0.44 2.60
CA ALA A 34 -9.23 0.64 3.41
C ALA A 34 -8.33 1.58 2.59
N ASP A 35 -8.15 2.82 3.06
CA ASP A 35 -7.22 3.79 2.45
C ASP A 35 -5.76 3.54 2.85
N HIS A 36 -5.57 2.88 4.00
CA HIS A 36 -4.27 2.46 4.50
C HIS A 36 -4.39 1.13 5.25
N LEU A 37 -3.29 0.39 5.31
CA LEU A 37 -3.17 -0.80 6.14
C LEU A 37 -1.90 -0.75 6.98
N ARG A 38 -1.99 -1.32 8.18
CA ARG A 38 -0.85 -1.64 9.03
C ARG A 38 -0.88 -3.12 9.36
N PHE A 39 0.21 -3.82 9.09
CA PHE A 39 0.31 -5.27 9.30
C PHE A 39 1.77 -5.69 9.50
N GLU A 40 1.97 -6.92 9.96
CA GLU A 40 3.30 -7.49 10.18
C GLU A 40 3.58 -8.61 9.18
N ILE A 41 4.79 -8.65 8.64
CA ILE A 41 5.33 -9.83 7.93
C ILE A 41 6.69 -10.15 8.55
N GLU A 42 6.86 -11.36 9.10
CA GLU A 42 8.13 -11.86 9.64
C GLU A 42 8.82 -10.85 10.61
N GLY A 43 8.04 -10.22 11.50
CA GLY A 43 8.53 -9.22 12.46
C GLY A 43 8.71 -7.80 11.91
N TRP A 44 8.46 -7.56 10.62
CA TRP A 44 8.48 -6.22 10.03
C TRP A 44 7.09 -5.60 10.10
N GLN A 45 6.96 -4.52 10.87
CA GLN A 45 5.76 -3.69 10.86
C GLN A 45 5.75 -2.84 9.58
N ILE A 46 4.69 -3.00 8.80
CA ILE A 46 4.51 -2.43 7.47
C ILE A 46 3.37 -1.43 7.50
N LEU A 47 3.61 -0.25 6.91
CA LEU A 47 2.58 0.71 6.54
C LEU A 47 2.39 0.67 5.02
N LEU A 48 1.19 0.32 4.56
CA LEU A 48 0.80 0.37 3.15
C LEU A 48 -0.18 1.53 2.95
N VAL A 49 0.16 2.45 2.05
CA VAL A 49 -0.67 3.60 1.65
C VAL A 49 -0.58 3.81 0.14
N HIS A 50 -1.58 4.44 -0.48
CA HIS A 50 -1.49 4.74 -1.92
C HIS A 50 -0.54 5.91 -2.20
N ASP A 51 -0.68 7.03 -1.48
CA ASP A 51 0.13 8.23 -1.67
C ASP A 51 1.13 8.40 -0.53
N ILE A 52 2.38 8.74 -0.87
CA ILE A 52 3.41 9.06 0.10
C ILE A 52 3.04 10.31 0.93
N ALA A 53 2.18 11.18 0.41
CA ALA A 53 1.67 12.35 1.12
C ALA A 53 0.90 11.98 2.41
N ASP A 54 0.32 10.78 2.48
CA ASP A 54 -0.44 10.31 3.65
C ASP A 54 0.46 9.74 4.75
N VAL A 55 1.70 9.38 4.43
CA VAL A 55 2.63 8.73 5.36
C VAL A 55 2.87 9.54 6.63
N PRO A 56 3.13 10.86 6.61
CA PRO A 56 3.45 11.61 7.83
C PRO A 56 2.34 11.58 8.89
N ALA A 57 1.07 11.48 8.49
CA ALA A 57 -0.06 11.39 9.42
C ALA A 57 -0.23 9.98 10.02
N LEU A 58 0.34 8.96 9.36
CA LEU A 58 0.16 7.55 9.66
C LEU A 58 1.46 6.86 10.09
N LEU A 59 2.58 7.56 10.19
CA LEU A 59 3.86 6.96 10.56
C LEU A 59 4.07 7.01 12.07
N ASP A 60 4.54 5.90 12.64
CA ASP A 60 5.05 5.85 14.01
C ASP A 60 6.34 5.02 14.06
N ASP A 61 7.03 5.06 15.21
CA ASP A 61 8.37 4.48 15.41
C ASP A 61 8.44 2.95 15.26
N SER A 62 7.29 2.27 15.29
CA SER A 62 7.24 0.82 15.09
C SER A 62 7.40 0.42 13.63
N VAL A 63 7.00 1.29 12.69
CA VAL A 63 7.00 0.99 11.24
C VAL A 63 8.42 0.91 10.69
N LYS A 64 8.78 -0.25 10.13
CA LYS A 64 10.08 -0.50 9.51
C LYS A 64 10.04 -0.49 7.99
N LEU A 65 8.87 -0.69 7.39
CA LEU A 65 8.67 -0.64 5.95
C LEU A 65 7.43 0.18 5.61
N VAL A 66 7.61 1.18 4.74
CA VAL A 66 6.53 1.96 4.13
C VAL A 66 6.43 1.57 2.66
N VAL A 67 5.27 1.11 2.23
CA VAL A 67 4.97 0.80 0.83
C VAL A 67 3.99 1.83 0.29
N THR A 68 4.35 2.45 -0.84
CA THR A 68 3.59 3.52 -1.50
C THR A 68 3.34 3.23 -2.97
N GLY A 69 2.33 3.87 -3.55
CA GLY A 69 2.01 3.85 -4.98
C GLY A 69 1.96 5.27 -5.56
N HIS A 70 0.85 5.60 -6.23
CA HIS A 70 0.50 6.90 -6.81
C HIS A 70 1.45 7.48 -7.90
N SER A 71 2.75 7.59 -7.63
CA SER A 71 3.68 8.33 -8.49
C SER A 71 4.13 7.59 -9.75
N HIS A 72 3.94 6.27 -9.80
CA HIS A 72 4.48 5.36 -10.82
C HIS A 72 6.02 5.40 -10.94
N LYS A 73 6.72 5.96 -9.95
CA LYS A 73 8.18 6.07 -9.92
C LYS A 73 8.75 5.05 -8.93
N PRO A 74 9.46 4.01 -9.41
CA PRO A 74 10.12 3.07 -8.53
C PRO A 74 11.05 3.78 -7.55
N LEU A 75 11.01 3.36 -6.29
CA LEU A 75 11.81 3.93 -5.21
C LEU A 75 12.19 2.82 -4.23
N ILE A 76 13.46 2.78 -3.86
CA ILE A 76 13.97 2.02 -2.70
C ILE A 76 14.88 2.99 -1.97
N ASP A 77 14.46 3.44 -0.78
CA ASP A 77 15.12 4.52 -0.06
C ASP A 77 15.06 4.28 1.45
N TRP A 78 16.20 4.43 2.14
CA TRP A 78 16.27 4.31 3.59
C TRP A 78 16.20 5.70 4.22
N ARG A 79 15.25 5.90 5.13
CA ARG A 79 15.11 7.15 5.91
C ARG A 79 15.25 6.81 7.38
N GLY A 80 16.48 6.93 7.89
CA GLY A 80 16.83 6.38 9.19
C GLY A 80 16.69 4.85 9.15
N ASP A 81 15.92 4.30 10.10
CA ASP A 81 15.69 2.86 10.24
C ASP A 81 14.42 2.38 9.51
N THR A 82 13.80 3.22 8.69
CA THR A 82 12.59 2.89 7.93
C THR A 82 12.91 2.81 6.44
N LEU A 83 12.56 1.67 5.82
CA LEU A 83 12.66 1.47 4.38
C LEU A 83 11.40 2.00 3.70
N TYR A 84 11.57 2.85 2.69
CA TYR A 84 10.52 3.32 1.80
C TYR A 84 10.62 2.60 0.47
N LEU A 85 9.51 2.00 0.06
CA LEU A 85 9.37 1.25 -1.18
C LEU A 85 8.22 1.81 -2.02
N ASN A 86 8.49 2.07 -3.29
CA ASN A 86 7.49 2.25 -4.32
C ASN A 86 7.81 1.28 -5.46
N PRO A 87 6.95 0.30 -5.77
CA PRO A 87 7.22 -0.67 -6.84
C PRO A 87 7.05 -0.07 -8.25
N GLY A 88 6.51 1.14 -8.38
CA GLY A 88 6.11 1.72 -9.66
C GLY A 88 4.72 1.27 -10.11
N SER A 89 4.52 1.17 -11.43
CA SER A 89 3.30 0.61 -12.03
C SER A 89 3.57 -0.81 -12.52
N ALA A 90 2.63 -1.72 -12.27
CA ALA A 90 2.58 -3.05 -12.87
C ALA A 90 1.61 -3.09 -14.05
#